data_AF-A0A549T0W0-F1
#
_entry.id   AF-A0A549T0W0-F1
#
_cell.length_a   1.000
_cell.length_b   1.000
_cell.length_c   1.000
_cell.angle_alpha   90.00
_cell.angle_beta   90.00
_cell.angle_gamma   90.00
#
_symmetry.space_group_name_H-M   'P 1'
#
loop_
_entity.id
_entity.type
_entity.pdbx_description
1 polymer ?
#
loop_
_entity_poly.entity_id
_entity_poly.type
_entity_poly.pdbx_seq_one_letter_code
_entity_poly.pdbx_strand_id
1 'polypeptide(L)'
;MKNIGIEELLRWAFTFELSKVDAGGGASFSAAWKMTEAVAELGTVIDRTPNSYGVIPGFIEDGEPHPDAVLIGDAVRALDRHGFDIPDGWNPFPEFDDAHGLIAAEVESVVCELRLKGDRLAGRHIVSLVISSAVLGRGPEWHMAPPEYQLVTANGQPRWFRMKKGRDAFRRVYWLEVDGFDKKRRRPFPDAYRKYELVAPLRSDVLSRLDWQIWQNALLTLQTTLAGRLSAHRILPFRPFVQPWAKSRHAVETA
;
A
#
# COMPACT_ATOMS: atom_id res chain seq x y z
N MET A 1 -11.13 8.40 -32.24
CA MET A 1 -10.53 7.64 -31.12
C MET A 1 -9.24 8.32 -30.69
N LYS A 2 -9.11 8.69 -29.41
CA LYS A 2 -7.90 9.33 -28.85
C LYS A 2 -7.03 8.30 -28.17
N ASN A 3 -5.71 8.34 -28.40
CA ASN A 3 -4.75 7.50 -27.68
C ASN A 3 -4.50 8.07 -26.28
N ILE A 4 -4.51 7.22 -25.26
CA ILE A 4 -4.38 7.64 -23.86
C ILE A 4 -3.72 6.53 -23.02
N GLY A 5 -2.90 6.92 -22.05
CA GLY A 5 -2.32 5.99 -21.07
C GLY A 5 -3.38 5.52 -20.06
N ILE A 6 -3.21 4.33 -19.48
CA ILE A 6 -4.18 3.78 -18.52
C ILE A 6 -4.36 4.68 -17.29
N GLU A 7 -3.28 5.29 -16.78
CA GLU A 7 -3.34 6.20 -15.63
C GLU A 7 -4.10 7.49 -15.96
N GLU A 8 -3.82 8.09 -17.11
CA GLU A 8 -4.53 9.30 -17.56
C GLU A 8 -6.01 9.03 -17.85
N LEU A 9 -6.32 7.84 -18.40
CA LEU A 9 -7.69 7.39 -18.64
C LEU A 9 -8.45 7.21 -17.32
N LEU A 10 -7.84 6.56 -16.33
CA LEU A 10 -8.45 6.37 -15.01
C LEU A 10 -8.65 7.71 -14.32
N ARG A 11 -7.66 8.62 -14.35
CA ARG A 11 -7.82 9.97 -13.83
C ARG A 11 -9.00 10.65 -14.49
N TRP A 12 -9.06 10.66 -15.83
CA TRP A 12 -10.17 11.27 -16.56
C TRP A 12 -11.53 10.72 -16.13
N ALA A 13 -11.65 9.38 -16.08
CA ALA A 13 -12.90 8.73 -15.69
C ALA A 13 -13.31 9.11 -14.26
N PHE A 14 -12.40 9.00 -13.28
CA PHE A 14 -12.74 9.18 -11.86
C PHE A 14 -12.84 10.64 -11.41
N THR A 15 -12.18 11.60 -12.08
CA THR A 15 -12.21 13.00 -11.68
C THR A 15 -13.20 13.85 -12.47
N PHE A 16 -13.56 13.46 -13.70
CA PHE A 16 -14.39 14.31 -14.57
C PHE A 16 -15.68 13.64 -15.06
N GLU A 17 -15.77 12.30 -15.11
CA GLU A 17 -16.94 11.64 -15.72
C GLU A 17 -17.79 10.88 -14.70
N LEU A 18 -17.16 10.11 -13.81
CA LEU A 18 -17.88 9.29 -12.83
C LEU A 18 -18.50 10.13 -11.70
N SER A 19 -18.05 11.37 -11.50
CA SER A 19 -18.73 12.36 -10.65
C SER A 19 -20.09 12.79 -11.20
N LYS A 20 -20.35 12.60 -12.51
CA LYS A 20 -21.64 12.89 -13.14
C LYS A 20 -22.70 11.83 -12.85
N VAL A 21 -22.25 10.61 -12.54
CA VAL A 21 -23.15 9.53 -12.11
C VAL A 21 -23.82 9.96 -10.82
N ASP A 22 -25.16 9.90 -10.82
CA ASP A 22 -26.02 10.34 -9.72
C ASP A 22 -25.97 11.86 -9.43
N ALA A 23 -25.20 12.67 -10.19
CA ALA A 23 -25.24 14.13 -10.10
C ALA A 23 -26.51 14.71 -10.74
N GLY A 24 -27.02 14.03 -11.77
CA GLY A 24 -28.28 14.35 -12.48
C GLY A 24 -29.46 13.44 -12.12
N GLY A 25 -29.29 12.50 -11.17
CA GLY A 25 -30.35 11.59 -10.75
C GLY A 25 -31.53 12.40 -10.22
N GLY A 26 -32.60 12.48 -11.03
CA GLY A 26 -33.72 13.41 -10.88
C GLY A 26 -33.98 13.74 -9.42
N ALA A 27 -33.63 14.97 -9.03
CA ALA A 27 -34.00 15.47 -7.73
C ALA A 27 -35.51 15.33 -7.64
N SER A 28 -35.98 14.31 -6.92
CA SER A 28 -37.27 14.42 -6.26
C SER A 28 -37.26 15.80 -5.61
N PHE A 29 -38.30 16.58 -5.83
CA PHE A 29 -38.42 17.95 -5.29
C PHE A 29 -38.00 18.03 -3.81
N SER A 30 -38.16 16.91 -3.07
CA SER A 30 -37.68 16.69 -1.71
C SER A 30 -36.16 16.73 -1.51
N ALA A 31 -35.33 16.19 -2.41
CA ALA A 31 -33.87 16.18 -2.30
C ALA A 31 -33.26 17.57 -2.53
N ALA A 32 -33.80 18.33 -3.50
CA ALA A 32 -33.43 19.71 -3.74
C ALA A 32 -33.83 20.63 -2.57
N TRP A 33 -35.01 20.39 -1.97
CA TRP A 33 -35.48 21.15 -0.80
C TRP A 33 -34.66 20.85 0.47
N LYS A 34 -34.38 19.58 0.76
CA LYS A 34 -33.49 19.18 1.88
C LYS A 34 -32.08 19.78 1.77
N MET A 35 -31.58 19.95 0.54
CA MET A 35 -30.32 20.64 0.27
C MET A 35 -30.40 22.14 0.54
N THR A 36 -31.48 22.79 0.12
CA THR A 36 -31.69 24.23 0.37
C THR A 36 -31.84 24.49 1.87
N GLU A 37 -32.50 23.59 2.58
CA GLU A 37 -32.64 23.58 4.03
C GLU A 37 -31.29 23.39 4.74
N ALA A 38 -30.47 22.41 4.32
CA ALA A 38 -29.13 22.19 4.87
C ALA A 38 -28.17 23.37 4.63
N VAL A 39 -28.21 23.99 3.44
CA VAL A 39 -27.41 25.19 3.13
C VAL A 39 -27.91 26.40 3.91
N ALA A 40 -29.22 26.55 4.08
CA ALA A 40 -29.81 27.62 4.90
C ALA A 40 -29.48 27.46 6.40
N GLU A 41 -29.33 26.23 6.89
CA GLU A 41 -29.07 25.93 8.30
C GLU A 41 -27.58 26.02 8.67
N LEU A 42 -26.68 25.48 7.82
CA LEU A 42 -25.25 25.35 8.15
C LEU A 42 -24.34 26.30 7.35
N GLY A 43 -24.85 26.99 6.34
CA GLY A 43 -24.06 27.83 5.44
C GLY A 43 -23.09 27.05 4.54
N THR A 44 -23.08 25.72 4.61
CA THR A 44 -22.24 24.81 3.82
C THR A 44 -22.87 23.43 3.72
N VAL A 45 -22.55 22.67 2.68
CA VAL A 45 -22.96 21.26 2.55
C VAL A 45 -21.87 20.38 3.16
N ILE A 46 -22.20 19.67 4.23
CA ILE A 46 -21.32 18.72 4.91
C ILE A 46 -21.68 17.31 4.45
N ASP A 47 -20.66 16.50 4.13
CA ASP A 47 -20.71 15.05 3.88
C ASP A 47 -21.74 14.54 2.86
N ARG A 48 -21.36 14.59 1.59
CA ARG A 48 -22.04 13.80 0.54
C ARG A 48 -21.55 12.35 0.61
N THR A 49 -22.50 11.42 0.57
CA THR A 49 -22.19 10.00 0.39
C THR A 49 -21.58 9.78 -1.00
N PRO A 50 -20.47 9.04 -1.13
CA PRO A 50 -19.95 8.64 -2.43
C PRO A 50 -21.01 7.88 -3.23
N ASN A 51 -21.00 8.06 -4.55
CA ASN A 51 -21.83 7.27 -5.45
C ASN A 51 -21.36 5.82 -5.49
N SER A 52 -22.04 5.01 -6.30
CA SER A 52 -21.72 3.59 -6.44
C SER A 52 -20.26 3.34 -6.86
N TYR A 53 -19.58 4.30 -7.51
CA TYR A 53 -18.16 4.20 -7.94
C TYR A 53 -17.18 4.72 -6.89
N GLY A 54 -17.64 5.13 -5.70
CA GLY A 54 -16.80 5.69 -4.66
C GLY A 54 -16.37 7.14 -4.91
N VAL A 55 -17.03 7.84 -5.84
CA VAL A 55 -16.75 9.25 -6.19
C VAL A 55 -17.85 10.14 -5.62
N ILE A 56 -17.50 11.34 -5.15
CA ILE A 56 -18.49 12.33 -4.71
C ILE A 56 -19.20 12.93 -5.94
N PRO A 57 -20.54 12.84 -6.05
CA PRO A 57 -21.26 13.45 -7.17
C PRO A 57 -21.06 14.96 -7.25
N GLY A 58 -20.90 15.45 -8.48
CA GLY A 58 -20.77 16.87 -8.79
C GLY A 58 -21.97 17.72 -8.33
N PHE A 59 -21.77 19.03 -8.17
CA PHE A 59 -22.83 19.97 -7.77
C PHE A 59 -23.63 20.48 -8.97
N ILE A 60 -22.94 20.80 -10.06
CA ILE A 60 -23.45 21.30 -11.34
C ILE A 60 -22.57 20.66 -12.42
N GLU A 61 -22.71 19.37 -12.65
CA GLU A 61 -22.05 18.75 -13.80
C GLU A 61 -23.10 18.50 -14.86
N ASP A 62 -22.98 19.22 -15.98
CA ASP A 62 -23.91 19.12 -17.09
C ASP A 62 -23.65 17.83 -17.90
N GLY A 63 -24.68 17.00 -18.00
CA GLY A 63 -24.76 15.88 -18.93
C GLY A 63 -24.56 14.50 -18.32
N GLU A 64 -24.92 13.49 -19.10
CA GLU A 64 -24.73 12.09 -18.74
C GLU A 64 -23.24 11.71 -18.74
N PRO A 65 -22.80 10.80 -17.83
CA PRO A 65 -21.44 10.28 -17.84
C PRO A 65 -21.12 9.61 -19.18
N HIS A 66 -19.90 9.80 -19.67
CA HIS A 66 -19.48 9.16 -20.91
C HIS A 66 -19.56 7.61 -20.81
N PRO A 67 -20.09 6.88 -21.81
CA PRO A 67 -20.22 5.42 -21.76
C PRO A 67 -18.91 4.67 -21.46
N ASP A 68 -17.80 5.09 -22.08
CA ASP A 68 -16.47 4.57 -21.75
C ASP A 68 -16.10 4.71 -20.26
N ALA A 69 -16.48 5.82 -19.60
CA ALA A 69 -16.17 6.05 -18.19
C ALA A 69 -16.94 5.08 -17.29
N VAL A 70 -18.22 4.80 -17.62
CA VAL A 70 -19.03 3.78 -16.94
C VAL A 70 -18.37 2.40 -17.07
N LEU A 71 -17.96 2.02 -18.29
CA LEU A 71 -17.25 0.75 -18.52
C LEU A 71 -15.94 0.65 -17.73
N ILE A 72 -15.20 1.76 -17.59
CA ILE A 72 -13.98 1.83 -16.78
C ILE A 72 -14.32 1.65 -15.30
N GLY A 73 -15.34 2.35 -14.79
CA GLY A 73 -15.79 2.22 -13.41
C GLY A 73 -16.21 0.79 -13.07
N ASP A 74 -16.96 0.13 -13.95
CA ASP A 74 -17.37 -1.27 -13.78
C ASP A 74 -16.17 -2.24 -13.82
N ALA A 75 -15.20 -1.99 -14.70
CA ALA A 75 -13.97 -2.77 -14.75
C ALA A 75 -13.13 -2.61 -13.47
N VAL A 76 -13.06 -1.40 -12.91
CA VAL A 76 -12.40 -1.15 -11.62
C VAL A 76 -13.14 -1.87 -10.50
N ARG A 77 -14.47 -1.77 -10.39
CA ARG A 77 -15.24 -2.52 -9.38
C ARG A 77 -15.06 -4.03 -9.51
N ALA A 78 -14.94 -4.54 -10.73
CA ALA A 78 -14.73 -5.97 -10.96
C ALA A 78 -13.42 -6.48 -10.34
N LEU A 79 -12.43 -5.62 -10.05
CA LEU A 79 -11.22 -5.97 -9.31
C LEU A 79 -11.50 -6.47 -7.89
N ASP A 80 -12.68 -6.18 -7.31
CA ASP A 80 -13.08 -6.68 -6.00
C ASP A 80 -13.12 -8.22 -5.94
N ARG A 81 -13.32 -8.87 -7.10
CA ARG A 81 -13.30 -10.33 -7.23
C ARG A 81 -11.89 -10.92 -7.31
N HIS A 82 -10.87 -10.08 -7.38
CA HIS A 82 -9.48 -10.50 -7.42
C HIS A 82 -8.87 -10.49 -6.02
N GLY A 83 -7.89 -11.37 -5.80
CA GLY A 83 -7.04 -11.35 -4.63
C GLY A 83 -5.58 -11.22 -5.05
N PHE A 84 -4.76 -10.68 -4.16
CA PHE A 84 -3.31 -10.69 -4.32
C PHE A 84 -2.69 -11.73 -3.39
N ASP A 85 -1.66 -12.42 -3.86
CA ASP A 85 -0.89 -13.34 -3.04
C ASP A 85 0.57 -12.90 -2.97
N ILE A 86 1.17 -13.07 -1.80
CA ILE A 86 2.58 -12.75 -1.57
C ILE A 86 3.37 -14.06 -1.70
N PRO A 87 4.22 -14.20 -2.73
CA PRO A 87 4.97 -15.43 -2.94
C PRO A 87 5.95 -15.69 -1.80
N ASP A 88 6.28 -16.95 -1.58
CA ASP A 88 7.33 -17.31 -0.63
C ASP A 88 8.69 -16.74 -1.07
N GLY A 89 9.44 -16.22 -0.11
CA GLY A 89 10.71 -15.54 -0.38
C GLY A 89 10.56 -14.15 -1.01
N TRP A 90 9.37 -13.54 -0.97
CA TRP A 90 9.18 -12.16 -1.41
C TRP A 90 10.13 -11.20 -0.68
N ASN A 91 10.99 -10.53 -1.46
CA ASN A 91 11.93 -9.53 -0.96
C ASN A 91 11.57 -8.15 -1.53
N PRO A 92 10.93 -7.27 -0.74
CA PRO A 92 10.61 -5.91 -1.17
C PRO A 92 11.81 -4.97 -1.17
N PHE A 93 12.96 -5.37 -0.62
CA PHE A 93 14.15 -4.52 -0.46
C PHE A 93 15.45 -5.18 -0.98
N PRO A 94 15.49 -5.64 -2.25
CA PRO A 94 16.68 -6.27 -2.82
C PRO A 94 17.91 -5.34 -2.92
N GLU A 95 17.71 -4.03 -2.80
CA GLU A 95 18.75 -3.00 -2.89
C GLU A 95 19.52 -2.77 -1.59
N PHE A 96 18.97 -3.19 -0.44
CA PHE A 96 19.60 -3.00 0.86
C PHE A 96 20.33 -4.26 1.31
N ASP A 97 21.51 -4.07 1.89
CA ASP A 97 22.22 -5.14 2.59
C ASP A 97 21.56 -5.39 3.95
N ASP A 98 21.41 -6.66 4.30
CA ASP A 98 20.78 -7.10 5.55
C ASP A 98 21.79 -7.87 6.40
N ALA A 99 22.90 -7.20 6.74
CA ALA A 99 24.01 -7.77 7.48
C ALA A 99 23.61 -8.39 8.84
N HIS A 100 22.46 -7.99 9.39
CA HIS A 100 21.95 -8.45 10.68
C HIS A 100 20.69 -9.33 10.57
N GLY A 101 20.18 -9.59 9.37
CA GLY A 101 18.94 -10.35 9.16
C GLY A 101 17.67 -9.65 9.67
N LEU A 102 17.75 -8.33 9.95
CA LEU A 102 16.67 -7.56 10.57
C LEU A 102 15.64 -7.10 9.55
N ILE A 103 16.07 -6.79 8.33
CA ILE A 103 15.13 -6.44 7.25
C ILE A 103 14.28 -7.67 6.91
N ALA A 104 14.93 -8.82 6.70
CA ALA A 104 14.24 -10.06 6.40
C ALA A 104 13.25 -10.46 7.51
N ALA A 105 13.66 -10.34 8.77
CA ALA A 105 12.79 -10.64 9.91
C ALA A 105 11.57 -9.72 9.99
N GLU A 106 11.74 -8.41 9.73
CA GLU A 106 10.63 -7.45 9.73
C GLU A 106 9.68 -7.71 8.56
N VAL A 107 10.21 -7.98 7.36
CA VAL A 107 9.40 -8.35 6.19
C VAL A 107 8.60 -9.61 6.49
N GLU A 108 9.22 -10.66 7.03
CA GLU A 108 8.56 -11.91 7.37
C GLU A 108 7.44 -11.69 8.40
N SER A 109 7.69 -10.90 9.43
CA SER A 109 6.69 -10.51 10.44
C SER A 109 5.47 -9.84 9.81
N VAL A 110 5.70 -8.86 8.93
CA VAL A 110 4.62 -8.14 8.23
C VAL A 110 3.86 -9.06 7.28
N VAL A 111 4.55 -9.91 6.51
CA VAL A 111 3.93 -10.88 5.60
C VAL A 111 3.08 -11.89 6.36
N CYS A 112 3.56 -12.39 7.50
CA CYS A 112 2.79 -13.29 8.36
C CYS A 112 1.49 -12.64 8.82
N GLU A 113 1.53 -11.38 9.25
CA GLU A 113 0.33 -10.66 9.64
C GLU A 113 -0.63 -10.43 8.47
N LEU A 114 -0.11 -10.06 7.29
CA LEU A 114 -0.92 -9.85 6.09
C LEU A 114 -1.63 -11.14 5.66
N ARG A 115 -0.95 -12.28 5.73
CA ARG A 115 -1.54 -13.60 5.46
C ARG A 115 -2.64 -13.96 6.46
N LEU A 116 -2.54 -13.52 7.72
CA LEU A 116 -3.56 -13.76 8.73
C LEU A 116 -4.78 -12.84 8.59
N LYS A 117 -4.56 -11.55 8.27
CA LYS A 117 -5.64 -10.55 8.23
C LYS A 117 -6.28 -10.38 6.86
N GLY A 118 -5.59 -10.69 5.76
CA GLY A 118 -6.12 -10.75 4.39
C GLY A 118 -6.66 -9.44 3.79
N ASP A 119 -7.00 -8.42 4.59
CA ASP A 119 -7.76 -7.24 4.14
C ASP A 119 -7.07 -6.43 3.06
N ARG A 120 -5.75 -6.26 3.14
CA ARG A 120 -4.94 -5.57 2.13
C ARG A 120 -4.69 -6.38 0.87
N LEU A 121 -4.89 -7.70 0.95
CA LEU A 121 -4.76 -8.62 -0.18
C LEU A 121 -6.10 -8.84 -0.88
N ALA A 122 -7.20 -8.41 -0.25
CA ALA A 122 -8.54 -8.50 -0.80
C ALA A 122 -8.79 -7.47 -1.91
N GLY A 123 -9.64 -7.83 -2.86
CA GLY A 123 -9.98 -7.00 -4.01
C GLY A 123 -10.50 -5.62 -3.63
N ARG A 124 -11.24 -5.49 -2.52
CA ARG A 124 -11.70 -4.19 -1.99
C ARG A 124 -10.57 -3.18 -1.77
N HIS A 125 -9.41 -3.63 -1.30
CA HIS A 125 -8.23 -2.77 -1.12
C HIS A 125 -7.67 -2.36 -2.48
N ILE A 126 -7.61 -3.29 -3.43
CA ILE A 126 -7.16 -3.03 -4.81
C ILE A 126 -8.04 -1.94 -5.47
N VAL A 127 -9.36 -2.06 -5.32
CA VAL A 127 -10.32 -1.07 -5.83
C VAL A 127 -10.07 0.30 -5.20
N SER A 128 -10.00 0.36 -3.87
CA SER A 128 -9.74 1.61 -3.13
C SER A 128 -8.42 2.26 -3.55
N LEU A 129 -7.37 1.46 -3.73
CA LEU A 129 -6.05 1.89 -4.16
C LEU A 129 -6.08 2.51 -5.56
N VAL A 130 -6.71 1.83 -6.52
CA VAL A 130 -6.85 2.33 -7.90
C VAL A 130 -7.62 3.65 -7.94
N ILE A 131 -8.75 3.72 -7.22
CA ILE A 131 -9.58 4.94 -7.17
C ILE A 131 -8.79 6.09 -6.55
N SER A 132 -8.15 5.85 -5.40
CA SER A 132 -7.38 6.87 -4.69
C SER A 132 -6.22 7.41 -5.54
N SER A 133 -5.48 6.52 -6.22
CA SER A 133 -4.40 6.93 -7.13
C SER A 133 -4.90 7.68 -8.35
N ALA A 134 -6.05 7.30 -8.91
CA ALA A 134 -6.67 8.01 -10.04
C ALA A 134 -7.09 9.43 -9.65
N VAL A 135 -7.75 9.58 -8.49
CA VAL A 135 -8.22 10.88 -7.97
C VAL A 135 -7.05 11.78 -7.59
N LEU A 136 -6.03 11.25 -6.90
CA LEU A 136 -4.83 12.00 -6.54
C LEU A 136 -3.92 12.31 -7.73
N GLY A 137 -4.12 11.64 -8.87
CA GLY A 137 -3.30 11.80 -10.07
C GLY A 137 -1.87 11.29 -9.91
N ARG A 138 -1.61 10.41 -8.93
CA ARG A 138 -0.31 9.78 -8.68
C ARG A 138 -0.48 8.39 -8.10
N GLY A 139 0.48 7.51 -8.41
CA GLY A 139 0.55 6.16 -7.82
C GLY A 139 0.90 6.19 -6.32
N PRO A 140 0.82 5.02 -5.65
CA PRO A 140 1.28 4.87 -4.27
C PRO A 140 2.75 5.29 -4.12
N GLU A 141 3.09 5.90 -3.00
CA GLU A 141 4.49 6.22 -2.70
C GLU A 141 5.24 4.93 -2.37
N TRP A 142 6.45 4.76 -2.91
CA TRP A 142 7.30 3.60 -2.66
C TRP A 142 8.72 3.99 -2.26
N HIS A 143 9.10 5.27 -2.39
CA HIS A 143 10.41 5.73 -1.97
C HIS A 143 10.53 5.63 -0.46
N MET A 144 11.71 5.25 -0.02
CA MET A 144 12.04 5.19 1.40
C MET A 144 13.50 5.54 1.60
N ALA A 145 13.83 5.93 2.84
CA ALA A 145 15.21 6.09 3.27
C ALA A 145 15.85 4.70 3.50
N PRO A 146 17.18 4.57 3.32
CA PRO A 146 17.88 3.36 3.71
C PRO A 146 17.66 3.04 5.19
N PRO A 147 17.44 1.76 5.55
CA PRO A 147 17.27 1.37 6.95
C PRO A 147 18.56 1.60 7.73
N GLU A 148 18.44 2.19 8.91
CA GLU A 148 19.54 2.39 9.85
C GLU A 148 19.52 1.33 10.95
N TYR A 149 20.72 0.91 11.33
CA TYR A 149 20.93 -0.07 12.39
C TYR A 149 21.58 0.60 13.60
N GLN A 150 21.04 0.32 14.78
CA GLN A 150 21.66 0.74 16.03
C GLN A 150 21.97 -0.44 16.92
N LEU A 151 23.04 -0.31 17.70
CA LEU A 151 23.38 -1.28 18.70
C LEU A 151 22.38 -1.19 19.86
N VAL A 152 21.89 -2.33 20.33
CA VAL A 152 20.97 -2.33 21.49
C VAL A 152 21.74 -1.85 22.73
N THR A 153 21.30 -0.74 23.30
CA THR A 153 21.91 -0.12 24.48
C THR A 153 20.97 -0.13 25.69
N ALA A 154 21.56 -0.03 26.89
CA ALA A 154 20.84 0.29 28.12
C ALA A 154 21.67 1.30 28.90
N ASN A 155 21.04 2.38 29.37
CA ASN A 155 21.72 3.47 30.08
C ASN A 155 22.94 4.03 29.33
N GLY A 156 22.84 4.15 28.00
CA GLY A 156 23.92 4.63 27.13
C GLY A 156 25.09 3.67 26.92
N GLN A 157 25.03 2.44 27.44
CA GLN A 157 26.07 1.44 27.26
C GLN A 157 25.59 0.26 26.38
N PRO A 158 26.46 -0.29 25.52
CA PRO A 158 26.19 -1.51 24.77
C PRO A 158 25.73 -2.67 25.66
N ARG A 159 24.59 -3.27 25.33
CA ARG A 159 24.15 -4.50 26.00
C ARG A 159 24.89 -5.70 25.43
N TRP A 160 25.19 -6.63 26.33
CA TRP A 160 25.72 -7.94 25.99
C TRP A 160 24.64 -8.98 26.23
N PHE A 161 24.53 -9.91 25.30
CA PHE A 161 23.55 -10.98 25.31
C PHE A 161 24.26 -12.32 25.29
N ARG A 162 23.67 -13.31 25.92
CA ARG A 162 24.19 -14.68 25.96
C ARG A 162 23.04 -15.67 25.94
N MET A 163 23.17 -16.73 25.16
CA MET A 163 22.22 -17.85 25.20
C MET A 163 22.58 -18.80 26.34
N LYS A 164 21.61 -19.11 27.20
CA LYS A 164 21.76 -20.08 28.31
C LYS A 164 20.64 -21.11 28.24
N LYS A 165 20.97 -22.37 28.52
CA LYS A 165 19.97 -23.43 28.69
C LYS A 165 19.21 -23.20 30.00
N GLY A 166 17.91 -22.99 29.90
CA GLY A 166 16.94 -23.01 31.00
C GLY A 166 16.21 -24.35 31.06
N ARG A 167 15.62 -24.64 32.22
CA ARG A 167 14.73 -25.79 32.40
C ARG A 167 13.45 -25.31 33.05
N ASP A 168 12.31 -25.64 32.46
CA ASP A 168 11.00 -25.28 33.01
C ASP A 168 10.57 -26.25 34.14
N ALA A 169 9.44 -25.97 34.78
CA ALA A 169 8.85 -26.83 35.82
C ALA A 169 8.50 -28.24 35.30
N PHE A 170 8.27 -28.38 33.99
CA PHE A 170 7.98 -29.64 33.31
C PHE A 170 9.24 -30.34 32.78
N ARG A 171 10.43 -29.91 33.22
CA ARG A 171 11.73 -30.45 32.86
C ARG A 171 12.14 -30.30 31.39
N ARG A 172 11.44 -29.52 30.57
CA ARG A 172 11.81 -29.22 29.19
C ARG A 172 12.96 -28.22 29.15
N VAL A 173 13.93 -28.47 28.27
CA VAL A 173 15.10 -27.63 28.10
C VAL A 173 14.81 -26.62 27.00
N TYR A 174 15.00 -25.34 27.28
CA TYR A 174 14.85 -24.26 26.31
C TYR A 174 16.05 -23.32 26.36
N TRP A 175 16.33 -22.67 25.24
CA TRP A 175 17.36 -21.64 25.19
C TRP A 175 16.74 -20.29 25.56
N LEU A 176 17.31 -19.62 26.56
CA LEU A 176 16.90 -18.29 26.98
C LEU A 176 18.07 -17.34 26.78
N GLU A 177 17.77 -16.18 26.21
CA GLU A 177 18.72 -15.08 26.18
C GLU A 177 18.76 -14.38 27.54
N VAL A 178 19.97 -14.24 28.10
CA VAL A 178 20.23 -13.58 29.39
C VAL A 178 21.28 -12.49 29.23
N ASP A 179 21.45 -11.67 30.27
CA ASP A 179 22.51 -10.66 30.34
C ASP A 179 23.90 -11.33 30.19
N GLY A 180 24.59 -10.94 29.12
CA GLY A 180 25.93 -11.41 28.76
C GLY A 180 27.06 -10.65 29.46
N PHE A 181 26.74 -9.70 30.34
CA PHE A 181 27.74 -8.93 31.08
C PHE A 181 27.95 -9.48 32.50
N ASP A 182 29.19 -9.87 32.84
CA ASP A 182 29.54 -10.27 34.20
C ASP A 182 29.73 -9.03 35.08
N LYS A 183 28.72 -8.69 35.89
CA LYS A 183 28.75 -7.55 36.82
C LYS A 183 29.87 -7.65 37.87
N LYS A 184 30.27 -8.86 38.26
CA LYS A 184 31.34 -9.07 39.25
C LYS A 184 32.71 -8.82 38.63
N ARG A 185 32.95 -9.35 37.43
CA ARG A 185 34.23 -9.21 36.71
C ARG A 185 34.32 -7.95 35.85
N ARG A 186 33.24 -7.18 35.76
CA ARG A 186 33.10 -5.96 34.92
C ARG A 186 33.52 -6.19 33.46
N ARG A 187 33.22 -7.36 32.91
CA ARG A 187 33.55 -7.73 31.53
C ARG A 187 32.49 -8.66 30.93
N PRO A 188 32.30 -8.68 29.60
CA PRO A 188 31.40 -9.64 28.96
C PRO A 188 31.88 -11.09 29.17
N PHE A 189 30.92 -12.03 29.16
CA PHE A 189 31.25 -13.45 29.10
C PHE A 189 31.89 -13.80 27.75
N PRO A 190 32.73 -14.85 27.67
CA PRO A 190 33.38 -15.24 26.42
C PRO A 190 32.42 -15.61 25.28
N ASP A 191 31.22 -16.08 25.63
CA ASP A 191 30.14 -16.45 24.70
C ASP A 191 29.08 -15.35 24.54
N ALA A 192 29.37 -14.13 25.04
CA ALA A 192 28.45 -13.00 24.89
C ALA A 192 28.60 -12.34 23.51
N TYR A 193 27.47 -11.97 22.93
CA TYR A 193 27.39 -11.25 21.66
C TYR A 193 26.63 -9.93 21.81
N ARG A 194 26.69 -9.13 20.76
CA ARG A 194 25.99 -7.85 20.64
C ARG A 194 24.80 -8.00 19.69
N LYS A 195 23.72 -7.27 19.96
CA LYS A 195 22.54 -7.22 19.11
C LYS A 195 22.40 -5.85 18.46
N TYR A 196 21.80 -5.87 17.29
CA TYR A 196 21.38 -4.71 16.54
C TYR A 196 19.86 -4.69 16.48
N GLU A 197 19.31 -3.49 16.36
CA GLU A 197 17.90 -3.25 16.08
C GLU A 197 17.79 -2.19 14.98
N LEU A 198 16.65 -2.20 14.28
CA LEU A 198 16.32 -1.15 13.34
C LEU A 198 16.00 0.13 14.11
N VAL A 199 16.58 1.26 13.70
CA VAL A 199 16.31 2.57 14.31
C VAL A 199 14.83 2.94 14.16
N ALA A 200 14.24 2.60 13.02
CA ALA A 200 12.82 2.78 12.72
C ALA A 200 12.20 1.49 12.16
N PRO A 201 10.94 1.18 12.50
CA PRO A 201 10.26 0.01 11.95
C PRO A 201 10.00 0.17 10.45
N LEU A 202 10.22 -0.89 9.67
CA LEU A 202 10.07 -0.86 8.19
C LEU A 202 8.65 -1.22 7.73
N ARG A 203 7.72 -1.43 8.67
CA ARG A 203 6.37 -1.87 8.35
C ARG A 203 5.69 -1.01 7.29
N SER A 204 5.71 0.32 7.44
CA SER A 204 5.09 1.22 6.47
C SER A 204 5.73 1.07 5.10
N ASP A 205 7.06 0.92 5.05
CA ASP A 205 7.79 0.81 3.79
C ASP A 205 7.50 -0.52 3.09
N VAL A 206 7.36 -1.63 3.84
CA VAL A 206 6.94 -2.92 3.30
C VAL A 206 5.56 -2.80 2.65
N LEU A 207 4.62 -2.15 3.34
CA LEU A 207 3.26 -1.94 2.84
C LEU A 207 3.23 -1.02 1.61
N SER A 208 4.02 0.04 1.60
CA SER A 208 4.17 0.96 0.47
C SER A 208 4.68 0.24 -0.78
N ARG A 209 5.71 -0.60 -0.64
CA ARG A 209 6.26 -1.44 -1.71
C ARG A 209 5.22 -2.43 -2.23
N LEU A 210 4.45 -3.05 -1.33
CA LEU A 210 3.37 -3.96 -1.68
C LEU A 210 2.25 -3.24 -2.46
N ASP A 211 1.77 -2.11 -1.95
CA ASP A 211 0.71 -1.32 -2.58
C ASP A 211 1.13 -0.88 -3.99
N TRP A 212 2.39 -0.47 -4.19
CA TRP A 212 2.91 -0.20 -5.54
C TRP A 212 2.79 -1.41 -6.48
N GLN A 213 3.19 -2.60 -6.02
CA GLN A 213 3.12 -3.82 -6.83
C GLN A 213 1.67 -4.20 -7.15
N ILE A 214 0.78 -4.12 -6.17
CA ILE A 214 -0.65 -4.37 -6.35
C ILE A 214 -1.23 -3.40 -7.37
N TRP A 215 -0.94 -2.10 -7.24
CA TRP A 215 -1.43 -1.07 -8.14
C TRP A 215 -0.94 -1.29 -9.58
N GLN A 216 0.35 -1.57 -9.79
CA GLN A 216 0.91 -1.85 -11.12
C GLN A 216 0.27 -3.07 -11.78
N ASN A 217 0.02 -4.15 -11.03
CA ASN A 217 -0.68 -5.33 -11.53
C ASN A 217 -2.16 -5.06 -11.84
N ALA A 218 -2.82 -4.24 -11.02
CA ALA A 218 -4.18 -3.80 -11.27
C ALA A 218 -4.28 -2.98 -12.57
N LEU A 219 -3.34 -2.06 -12.81
CA LEU A 219 -3.28 -1.29 -14.06
C LEU A 219 -3.09 -2.18 -15.30
N LEU A 220 -2.22 -3.19 -15.22
CA LEU A 220 -2.05 -4.16 -16.32
C LEU A 220 -3.33 -4.95 -16.57
N THR A 221 -4.00 -5.39 -15.49
CA THR A 221 -5.27 -6.13 -15.57
C THR A 221 -6.36 -5.28 -16.21
N LEU A 222 -6.50 -4.02 -15.80
CA LEU A 222 -7.46 -3.07 -16.35
C LEU A 222 -7.18 -2.76 -17.81
N GLN A 223 -5.91 -2.50 -18.16
CA GLN A 223 -5.52 -2.26 -19.54
C GLN A 223 -5.91 -3.44 -20.43
N THR A 224 -5.62 -4.67 -20.00
CA THR A 224 -5.96 -5.89 -20.74
C THR A 224 -7.48 -6.07 -20.86
N THR A 225 -8.20 -5.82 -19.77
CA THR A 225 -9.66 -5.99 -19.69
C THR A 225 -10.43 -4.97 -20.53
N LEU A 226 -9.90 -3.75 -20.67
CA LEU A 226 -10.55 -2.64 -21.39
C LEU A 226 -10.05 -2.49 -22.83
N ALA A 227 -8.95 -3.14 -23.19
CA ALA A 227 -8.40 -3.08 -24.54
C ALA A 227 -9.44 -3.50 -25.60
N GLY A 228 -9.70 -2.63 -26.57
CA GLY A 228 -10.65 -2.88 -27.65
C GLY A 228 -12.13 -2.78 -27.26
N ARG A 229 -12.46 -2.43 -26.02
CA ARG A 229 -13.86 -2.29 -25.54
C ARG A 229 -14.36 -0.86 -25.45
N LEU A 230 -13.45 0.12 -25.52
CA LEU A 230 -13.76 1.54 -25.44
C LEU A 230 -14.05 2.12 -26.82
N SER A 231 -15.02 3.01 -26.89
CA SER A 231 -15.54 3.59 -28.14
C SER A 231 -14.83 4.89 -28.53
N ALA A 232 -14.50 5.74 -27.55
CA ALA A 232 -13.87 7.03 -27.76
C ALA A 232 -12.35 6.98 -27.54
N HIS A 233 -11.87 6.06 -26.70
CA HIS A 233 -10.48 5.96 -26.28
C HIS A 233 -9.80 4.69 -26.79
N ARG A 234 -8.52 4.82 -27.15
CA ARG A 234 -7.63 3.68 -27.41
C ARG A 234 -6.53 3.67 -26.36
N ILE A 235 -6.50 2.61 -25.56
CA ILE A 235 -5.52 2.48 -24.48
C ILE A 235 -4.16 2.14 -25.08
N LEU A 236 -3.14 2.92 -24.73
CA LEU A 236 -1.77 2.63 -25.10
C LEU A 236 -1.27 1.36 -24.40
N PRO A 237 -0.33 0.60 -24.99
CA PRO A 237 0.30 -0.52 -24.30
C PRO A 237 0.90 -0.07 -22.96
N PHE A 238 0.59 -0.81 -21.90
CA PHE A 238 1.13 -0.57 -20.56
C PHE A 238 2.13 -1.68 -20.22
N ARG A 239 3.30 -1.29 -19.72
CA ARG A 239 4.29 -2.24 -19.18
C ARG A 239 4.44 -1.96 -17.70
N PRO A 240 4.06 -2.90 -16.81
CA PRO A 240 4.14 -2.66 -15.38
C PRO A 240 5.59 -2.51 -14.96
N PHE A 241 5.88 -1.50 -14.14
CA PHE A 241 7.16 -1.33 -13.49
C PHE A 241 7.02 -1.74 -12.03
N VAL A 242 6.96 -3.04 -11.79
CA VAL A 242 6.57 -3.65 -10.50
C VAL A 242 7.59 -3.38 -9.39
N GLN A 243 8.88 -3.33 -9.71
CA GLN A 243 9.95 -3.09 -8.75
C GLN A 243 10.93 -2.03 -9.25
N PRO A 244 10.55 -0.73 -9.22
CA PRO A 244 11.42 0.34 -9.68
C PRO A 244 12.76 0.39 -8.96
N TRP A 245 12.75 0.03 -7.68
CA TRP A 245 13.90 0.02 -6.79
C TRP A 245 14.91 -1.09 -7.04
N ALA A 246 14.52 -2.20 -7.68
CA ALA A 246 15.44 -3.32 -7.94
C ALA A 246 16.63 -2.93 -8.85
N LYS A 247 16.48 -1.85 -9.65
CA LYS A 247 17.53 -1.34 -10.53
C LYS A 247 18.58 -0.48 -9.82
N SER A 248 18.32 -0.06 -8.59
CA SER A 248 19.18 0.90 -7.88
C SER A 248 20.52 0.33 -7.41
N ARG A 249 20.74 -1.00 -7.45
CA ARG A 249 22.06 -1.61 -7.15
C ARG A 249 23.16 -1.17 -8.12
N HIS A 250 22.84 -0.82 -9.36
CA HIS A 250 23.86 -0.53 -10.38
C HIS A 250 24.25 0.94 -10.51
N ALA A 251 23.55 1.87 -9.85
CA ALA A 251 23.88 3.30 -9.97
C ALA A 251 25.02 3.74 -9.03
N VAL A 252 25.29 2.98 -7.96
CA VAL A 252 26.30 3.33 -6.95
C VAL A 252 27.68 2.74 -7.28
N GLU A 253 27.78 1.70 -8.12
CA GLU A 253 29.06 1.11 -8.54
C GLU A 253 29.73 1.84 -9.72
N THR A 254 29.08 2.85 -10.30
CA THR A 254 29.61 3.63 -11.44
C THR A 254 29.78 5.13 -11.17
N ALA A 255 29.84 5.54 -9.89
CA ALA A 255 30.14 6.92 -9.49
C ALA A 255 31.49 7.01 -8.78
#